data_AF-A0A1H5EK85-F1
#
_entry.id   AF-A0A1H5EK85-F1
#
_cell.length_a   1.000
_cell.length_b   1.000
_cell.length_c   1.000
_cell.angle_alpha   90.00
_cell.angle_beta   90.00
_cell.angle_gamma   90.00
#
_symmetry.space_group_name_H-M   'P 1'
#
loop_
_entity.id
_entity.type
_entity.pdbx_description
1 polymer ?
#
loop_
_entity_poly.entity_id
_entity_poly.type
_entity_poly.pdbx_seq_one_letter_code
_entity_poly.pdbx_strand_id
1 'polypeptide(L)'
;MTAMTPLKMPATPMLAILLLAGLVLSSCSGRTSDALLARYAGSAPGEAVTAAPAGAARLIVRIPKTGQSALLHEAGARDGVRRWQASDNVQIYTRDGMIIGTRGLGNDLMSADTGAAAALIREA
;
A
#
# COMPACT_ATOMS: atom_id res chain seq x y z
N MET A 1 -38.16 -55.13 -33.48
CA MET A 1 -38.09 -55.33 -32.01
C MET A 1 -36.62 -55.54 -31.66
N THR A 2 -35.94 -54.47 -31.23
CA THR A 2 -35.46 -54.21 -29.84
C THR A 2 -34.24 -55.10 -29.49
N ALA A 3 -33.09 -54.64 -29.00
CA ALA A 3 -32.84 -53.48 -28.14
C ALA A 3 -31.38 -52.97 -28.26
N MET A 4 -31.20 -51.66 -28.06
CA MET A 4 -29.91 -50.99 -27.83
C MET A 4 -29.41 -51.29 -26.41
N THR A 5 -28.15 -51.69 -26.29
CA THR A 5 -27.41 -51.87 -25.04
C THR A 5 -27.02 -50.51 -24.45
N PRO A 6 -27.24 -50.23 -23.15
CA PRO A 6 -26.82 -48.96 -22.56
C PRO A 6 -25.32 -48.97 -22.25
N LEU A 7 -24.63 -47.92 -22.69
CA LEU A 7 -23.22 -47.66 -22.38
C LEU A 7 -23.11 -47.27 -20.90
N LYS A 8 -22.50 -48.13 -20.08
CA LYS A 8 -22.23 -47.90 -18.66
C LYS A 8 -20.99 -47.01 -18.51
N MET A 9 -21.17 -45.71 -18.24
CA MET A 9 -20.05 -44.81 -17.97
C MET A 9 -19.47 -45.08 -16.57
N PRO A 10 -18.15 -45.31 -16.43
CA PRO A 10 -17.52 -45.45 -15.12
C PRO A 10 -17.52 -44.08 -14.41
N ALA A 11 -17.82 -44.07 -13.12
CA ALA A 11 -17.97 -42.85 -12.29
C ALA A 11 -16.66 -42.06 -12.03
N THR A 12 -15.54 -42.51 -12.60
CA THR A 12 -14.18 -42.01 -12.35
C THR A 12 -13.81 -40.67 -12.98
N PRO A 13 -14.29 -40.25 -14.19
CA PRO A 13 -13.90 -38.97 -14.78
C PRO A 13 -14.68 -37.79 -14.16
N MET A 14 -15.86 -38.02 -13.61
CA MET A 14 -16.71 -36.98 -13.01
C MET A 14 -16.12 -36.45 -11.69
N LEU A 15 -15.52 -37.34 -10.88
CA LEU A 15 -14.85 -36.95 -9.63
C LEU A 15 -13.57 -36.12 -9.90
N ALA A 16 -12.82 -36.47 -10.95
CA ALA A 16 -11.61 -35.76 -11.36
C ALA A 16 -11.91 -34.33 -11.85
N ILE A 17 -13.00 -34.15 -12.60
CA ILE A 17 -13.44 -32.83 -13.08
C ILE A 17 -13.92 -31.94 -11.93
N LEU A 18 -14.65 -32.50 -10.95
CA LEU A 18 -15.10 -31.78 -9.75
C LEU A 18 -13.92 -31.32 -8.88
N LEU A 19 -12.90 -32.16 -8.72
CA LEU A 19 -11.68 -31.82 -7.98
C LEU A 19 -10.87 -30.70 -8.67
N LEU A 20 -10.73 -30.75 -10.00
CA LEU A 20 -10.06 -29.70 -10.75
C LEU A 20 -10.80 -28.36 -10.68
N ALA A 21 -12.13 -28.38 -10.80
CA ALA A 21 -12.96 -27.17 -10.69
C ALA A 21 -12.85 -26.53 -9.29
N GLY A 22 -12.82 -27.34 -8.23
CA GLY A 22 -12.63 -26.85 -6.85
C GLY A 22 -11.28 -26.14 -6.64
N LEU A 23 -10.20 -26.66 -7.23
CA LEU A 23 -8.87 -26.03 -7.14
C LEU A 23 -8.80 -24.68 -7.87
N VAL A 24 -9.45 -24.56 -9.04
CA VAL A 24 -9.44 -23.32 -9.83
C VAL A 24 -10.20 -22.20 -9.10
N LEU A 25 -11.34 -22.50 -8.46
CA LEU A 25 -12.12 -21.48 -7.75
C LEU A 25 -11.43 -20.97 -6.47
N SER A 26 -10.63 -21.79 -5.80
CA SER A 26 -9.94 -21.40 -4.56
C SER A 26 -8.80 -20.39 -4.80
N SER A 27 -8.22 -20.36 -5.99
CA SER A 27 -7.06 -19.51 -6.31
C SER A 27 -7.39 -18.02 -6.42
N CYS A 28 -8.64 -17.65 -6.72
CA CYS A 28 -9.02 -16.24 -6.87
C CYS A 28 -9.24 -15.51 -5.54
N SER A 29 -9.53 -16.22 -4.45
CA SER A 29 -9.86 -15.60 -3.16
C SER A 29 -8.65 -15.07 -2.40
N GLY A 30 -7.46 -15.65 -2.59
CA GLY A 30 -6.24 -15.18 -1.90
C GLY A 30 -5.66 -13.89 -2.45
N ARG A 31 -5.75 -13.67 -3.77
CA ARG A 31 -5.19 -12.47 -4.41
C ARG A 31 -5.99 -11.21 -4.10
N THR A 32 -7.30 -11.33 -3.91
CA THR A 32 -8.15 -10.19 -3.58
C THR A 32 -7.96 -9.73 -2.14
N SER A 33 -7.74 -10.67 -1.20
CA SER A 33 -7.42 -10.34 0.19
C SER A 33 -6.06 -9.65 0.33
N ASP A 34 -5.03 -10.12 -0.37
CA ASP A 34 -3.70 -9.47 -0.34
C ASP A 34 -3.73 -8.07 -0.94
N ALA A 35 -4.46 -7.88 -2.05
CA ALA A 35 -4.63 -6.57 -2.65
C ALA A 35 -5.43 -5.61 -1.76
N LEU A 36 -6.42 -6.10 -1.02
CA LEU A 36 -7.18 -5.32 -0.04
C LEU A 36 -6.33 -4.99 1.19
N LEU A 37 -5.56 -5.95 1.69
CA LEU A 37 -4.63 -5.72 2.80
C LEU A 37 -3.56 -4.71 2.40
N ALA A 38 -2.93 -4.83 1.24
CA ALA A 38 -1.99 -3.81 0.74
C ALA A 38 -2.64 -2.42 0.58
N ARG A 39 -3.97 -2.36 0.34
CA ARG A 39 -4.70 -1.10 0.19
C ARG A 39 -5.14 -0.48 1.51
N TYR A 40 -5.48 -1.28 2.52
CA TYR A 40 -6.10 -0.85 3.78
C TYR A 40 -5.25 -1.06 5.03
N ALA A 41 -4.25 -1.94 4.97
CA ALA A 41 -3.15 -1.90 5.92
C ALA A 41 -2.39 -0.60 5.63
N GLY A 42 -2.84 0.49 6.25
CA GLY A 42 -1.91 1.57 6.56
C GLY A 42 -0.69 0.97 7.24
N SER A 43 0.46 1.63 7.12
CA SER A 43 1.73 1.14 7.65
C SER A 43 1.53 0.60 9.07
N ALA A 44 1.76 -0.70 9.25
CA ALA A 44 1.50 -1.33 10.54
C ALA A 44 2.35 -0.64 11.62
N PRO A 45 1.85 -0.49 12.86
CA PRO A 45 2.72 -0.07 13.95
C PRO A 45 3.88 -1.08 14.05
N GLY A 46 5.10 -0.64 13.73
CA GLY A 46 6.29 -1.49 13.69
C GLY A 46 6.71 -1.97 12.30
N GLU A 47 6.21 -1.38 11.20
CA GLU A 47 6.74 -1.65 9.87
C GLU A 47 8.25 -1.43 9.84
N ALA A 48 9.00 -2.48 9.52
CA ALA A 48 10.45 -2.46 9.55
C ALA A 48 10.95 -1.38 8.59
N VAL A 49 11.82 -0.50 9.09
CA VAL A 49 12.56 0.46 8.27
C VAL A 49 13.38 -0.36 7.28
N THR A 50 12.89 -0.51 6.06
CA THR A 50 13.67 -1.10 4.98
C THR A 50 14.65 -0.03 4.52
N ALA A 51 15.93 -0.40 4.38
CA ALA A 51 16.91 0.50 3.84
C ALA A 51 16.45 0.92 2.44
N ALA A 52 16.14 2.20 2.27
CA ALA A 52 15.65 2.67 0.98
C ALA A 52 16.70 2.41 -0.11
N PRO A 53 16.27 1.98 -1.32
CA PRO A 53 17.17 1.52 -2.36
C PRO A 53 18.17 2.61 -2.79
N ALA A 54 19.29 2.18 -3.38
CA ALA A 54 20.27 3.11 -3.94
C ALA A 54 19.60 4.00 -5.00
N GLY A 55 19.81 5.32 -4.90
CA GLY A 55 19.17 6.31 -5.78
C GLY A 55 17.73 6.68 -5.40
N ALA A 56 17.15 6.11 -4.34
CA ALA A 56 15.82 6.52 -3.85
C ALA A 56 15.80 7.99 -3.43
N ALA A 57 14.69 8.66 -3.70
CA ALA A 57 14.46 10.04 -3.28
C ALA A 57 14.62 10.19 -1.76
N ARG A 58 15.25 11.30 -1.35
CA ARG A 58 15.47 11.64 0.06
C ARG A 58 14.98 13.05 0.35
N LEU A 59 14.56 13.24 1.59
CA LEU A 59 14.15 14.54 2.11
C LEU A 59 14.98 14.85 3.36
N ILE A 60 15.65 16.00 3.40
CA ILE A 60 16.28 16.50 4.63
C ILE A 60 15.26 17.41 5.31
N VAL A 61 14.87 17.07 6.53
CA VAL A 61 13.95 17.87 7.35
C VAL A 61 14.72 18.44 8.53
N ARG A 62 14.45 19.69 8.88
CA ARG A 62 14.99 20.35 10.07
C ARG A 62 13.84 20.95 10.88
N ILE A 63 13.91 20.82 12.20
CA ILE A 63 13.03 21.52 13.15
C ILE A 63 13.80 22.75 13.63
N PRO A 64 13.48 23.97 13.15
CA PRO A 64 14.32 25.14 13.41
C PRO A 64 14.48 25.46 14.90
N LYS A 65 13.41 25.28 15.68
CA LYS A 65 13.40 25.58 17.11
C LYS A 65 14.38 24.73 17.93
N THR A 66 14.62 23.48 17.55
CA THR A 66 15.52 22.56 18.27
C THR A 66 16.85 22.35 17.56
N GLY A 67 16.96 22.78 16.29
CA GLY A 67 18.12 22.53 15.44
C GLY A 67 18.24 21.07 14.97
N GLN A 68 17.33 20.18 15.39
CA GLN A 68 17.33 18.77 14.98
C GLN A 68 17.08 18.64 13.49
N SER A 69 17.75 17.68 12.85
CA SER A 69 17.55 17.34 11.45
C SER A 69 17.56 15.84 11.24
N ALA A 70 16.78 15.38 10.26
CA ALA A 70 16.71 13.98 9.88
C ALA A 70 16.75 13.85 8.36
N LEU A 71 17.34 12.75 7.90
CA LEU A 71 17.25 12.29 6.51
C LEU A 71 16.10 11.28 6.41
N LEU A 72 15.11 11.60 5.60
CA LEU A 72 13.95 10.77 5.37
C LEU A 72 14.06 10.12 3.98
N HIS A 73 13.43 8.97 3.84
CA HIS A 73 13.24 8.28 2.58
C HIS A 73 11.77 8.21 2.21
N GLU A 74 11.47 8.11 0.92
CA GLU A 74 10.09 7.87 0.48
C GLU A 74 9.70 6.43 0.84
N ALA A 75 8.71 6.29 1.73
CA ALA A 75 8.20 5.00 2.21
C ALA A 75 6.91 4.59 1.48
N GLY A 76 6.35 5.48 0.64
CA GLY A 76 5.28 5.18 -0.30
C GLY A 76 4.48 6.40 -0.70
N ALA A 77 3.59 6.23 -1.69
CA ALA A 77 2.74 7.28 -2.21
C ALA A 77 1.34 6.77 -2.54
N ARG A 78 0.33 7.63 -2.36
CA ARG A 78 -1.06 7.37 -2.74
C ARG A 78 -1.80 8.69 -2.97
N ASP A 79 -2.60 8.77 -4.03
CA ASP A 79 -3.49 9.90 -4.32
C ASP A 79 -2.79 11.27 -4.23
N GLY A 80 -1.58 11.35 -4.81
CA GLY A 80 -0.74 12.56 -4.80
C GLY A 80 -0.06 12.87 -3.45
N VAL A 81 -0.30 12.08 -2.41
CA VAL A 81 0.37 12.18 -1.11
C VAL A 81 1.58 11.25 -1.08
N ARG A 82 2.76 11.80 -0.79
CA ARG A 82 3.96 11.03 -0.48
C ARG A 82 4.16 10.95 1.02
N ARG A 83 4.55 9.78 1.50
CA ARG A 83 4.93 9.52 2.90
C ARG A 83 6.45 9.37 2.95
N TRP A 84 7.06 10.23 3.74
CA TRP A 84 8.48 10.23 4.04
C TRP A 84 8.70 9.68 5.45
N GLN A 85 9.71 8.85 5.63
CA GLN A 85 9.97 8.19 6.91
C GLN A 85 11.45 8.31 7.30
N ALA A 86 11.69 8.66 8.56
CA ALA A 86 13.01 8.63 9.20
C ALA A 86 13.29 7.25 9.81
N SER A 87 14.54 6.99 10.19
CA SER A 87 14.95 5.71 10.78
C SER A 87 14.32 5.42 12.15
N ASP A 88 13.82 6.45 12.83
CA ASP A 88 13.11 6.37 14.11
C ASP A 88 11.58 6.28 13.93
N ASN A 89 11.11 6.04 12.71
CA ASN A 89 9.70 5.97 12.32
C ASN A 89 8.91 7.29 12.41
N VAL A 90 9.57 8.42 12.59
CA VAL A 90 8.94 9.72 12.35
C VAL A 90 8.54 9.82 10.89
N GLN A 91 7.32 10.31 10.63
CA GLN A 91 6.75 10.42 9.30
C GLN A 91 6.36 11.86 8.96
N ILE A 92 6.57 12.24 7.70
CA ILE A 92 6.12 13.50 7.12
C ILE A 92 5.31 13.17 5.86
N TYR A 93 4.13 13.75 5.73
CA TYR A 93 3.26 13.59 4.58
C TYR A 93 3.27 14.85 3.74
N THR A 94 3.51 14.71 2.44
CA THR A 94 3.57 15.85 1.52
C THR A 94 2.63 15.67 0.33
N ARG A 95 2.01 16.76 -0.10
CA ARG A 95 1.29 16.86 -1.39
C ARG A 95 1.82 18.08 -2.12
N ASP A 96 2.24 17.90 -3.36
CA ASP A 96 2.78 18.97 -4.22
C ASP A 96 3.88 19.81 -3.53
N GLY A 97 4.76 19.14 -2.78
CA GLY A 97 5.88 19.76 -2.05
C GLY A 97 5.48 20.44 -0.72
N MET A 98 4.20 20.52 -0.38
CA MET A 98 3.73 21.09 0.88
C MET A 98 3.50 20.01 1.93
N ILE A 99 3.82 20.30 3.19
CA ILE A 99 3.56 19.41 4.32
C ILE A 99 2.06 19.45 4.65
N ILE A 100 1.41 18.28 4.60
CA ILE A 100 -0.01 18.13 4.92
C ILE A 100 -0.24 17.32 6.21
N GLY A 101 0.83 16.72 6.77
CA GLY A 101 0.76 16.06 8.06
C GLY A 101 2.11 15.56 8.56
N THR A 102 2.16 15.23 9.86
CA THR A 102 3.29 14.60 10.54
C THR A 102 2.81 13.48 11.46
N ARG A 103 3.71 12.56 11.79
CA ARG A 103 3.48 11.56 12.84
C ARG A 103 4.76 11.25 13.58
N GLY A 104 4.71 11.17 14.90
CA GLY A 104 5.84 10.82 15.75
C GLY A 104 6.66 12.02 16.24
N LEU A 105 6.23 13.25 15.98
CA LEU A 105 6.88 14.47 16.52
C LEU A 105 6.29 14.91 17.87
N GLY A 106 5.29 14.20 18.39
CA GLY A 106 4.55 14.54 19.61
C GLY A 106 3.42 15.53 19.34
N ASN A 107 3.76 16.74 18.90
CA ASN A 107 2.78 17.75 18.45
C ASN A 107 2.55 17.61 16.96
N ASP A 108 1.83 16.56 16.57
CA ASP A 108 1.67 16.22 15.17
C ASP A 108 0.63 17.07 14.43
N LEU A 109 0.95 17.41 13.19
CA LEU A 109 -0.02 17.95 12.23
C LEU A 109 -0.84 16.78 11.67
N MET A 110 -2.11 16.65 12.06
CA MET A 110 -2.93 15.52 11.60
C MET A 110 -3.42 15.69 10.14
N SER A 111 -3.72 16.93 9.74
CA SER A 111 -4.13 17.27 8.37
C SER A 111 -4.02 18.78 8.16
N ALA A 112 -3.77 19.21 6.92
CA ALA A 112 -3.89 20.60 6.49
C ALA A 112 -4.50 20.69 5.09
N ASP A 113 -5.38 21.66 4.87
CA ASP A 113 -5.75 22.10 3.52
C ASP A 113 -4.68 23.08 3.01
N THR A 114 -4.07 22.73 1.89
CA THR A 114 -2.99 23.48 1.27
C THR A 114 -3.42 24.18 -0.02
N GLY A 115 -4.70 24.13 -0.40
CA GLY A 115 -5.19 24.64 -1.68
C GLY A 115 -4.91 26.13 -1.89
N ALA A 116 -5.19 26.95 -0.88
CA ALA A 116 -4.93 28.39 -0.93
C ALA A 116 -3.43 28.72 -1.05
N ALA A 117 -2.59 28.05 -0.25
CA ALA A 117 -1.14 28.23 -0.31
C ALA A 117 -0.57 27.80 -1.67
N ALA A 118 -1.07 26.69 -2.22
CA ALA A 118 -0.67 26.19 -3.53
C ALA A 118 -1.03 27.16 -4.66
N ALA A 119 -2.17 27.84 -4.55
CA ALA A 119 -2.60 28.82 -5.56
C ALA A 119 -1.61 29.98 -5.66
N LEU A 120 -1.13 30.50 -4.52
CA LEU A 120 -0.15 31.59 -4.48
C LEU A 120 1.19 31.24 -5.16
N ILE A 121 1.61 29.98 -5.11
CA ILE A 121 2.88 29.53 -5.72
C ILE A 121 2.75 29.41 -7.25
N ARG A 122 1.57 29.04 -7.76
CA ARG A 122 1.35 28.83 -9.20
C ARG A 122 1.17 30.12 -10.00
N GLU A 123 0.86 31.23 -9.32
CA GLU A 123 0.70 32.54 -9.95
C GLU A 123 2.00 33.37 -9.97
N ALA A 124 3.10 32.83 -9.43
CA ALA A 124 4.43 33.42 -9.45
C ALA A 124 5.28 32.91 -10.62
#